data_AF-A0A917QM88-F1
#
_entry.id   AF-A0A917QM88-F1
#
_cell.length_a   1.000
_cell.length_b   1.000
_cell.length_c   1.000
_cell.angle_alpha   90.00
_cell.angle_beta   90.00
_cell.angle_gamma   90.00
#
_symmetry.space_group_name_H-M   'P 1'
#
loop_
_entity.id
_entity.type
_entity.pdbx_description
1 polymer ?
#
loop_
_entity_poly.entity_id
_entity_poly.type
_entity_poly.pdbx_seq_one_letter_code
_entity_poly.pdbx_strand_id
1 'polypeptide(L)'
;MDELAPERVEVPSGSRVKVDYTNPDQPVLAVKVQEIFGWNQTPTLAGVGLLLHLLSPAQRPVAVTADLASFWQTGWSQVRADLRGRYPKHAWPEDPTTVAAHRGTHRNAQR
;
A
#
# COMPACT_ATOMS: atom_id res chain seq x y z
N MET A 1 20.14 -1.34 20.23
CA MET A 1 19.02 -2.04 20.89
C MET A 1 17.75 -1.20 20.84
N ASP A 2 17.58 -0.36 19.82
CA ASP A 2 16.53 0.66 19.81
C ASP A 2 16.16 0.95 18.35
N GLU A 3 15.28 0.12 17.78
CA GLU A 3 14.53 0.56 16.61
C GLU A 3 13.18 -0.13 16.64
N LEU A 4 12.45 0.09 17.75
CA LEU A 4 11.07 -0.33 17.88
C LEU A 4 10.16 0.46 16.92
N ALA A 5 10.62 1.61 16.43
CA ALA A 5 9.91 2.43 15.45
C ALA A 5 10.84 2.81 14.29
N PRO A 6 11.00 1.96 13.26
CA PRO A 6 11.84 2.29 12.11
C PRO A 6 11.27 3.50 11.36
N GLU A 7 12.14 4.41 10.95
CA GLU A 7 11.74 5.57 10.14
C GLU A 7 11.15 5.18 8.78
N ARG A 8 11.55 4.01 8.25
CA ARG A 8 11.09 3.49 6.96
C ARG A 8 10.76 2.02 7.04
N VAL A 9 9.66 1.63 6.41
CA VAL A 9 9.24 0.24 6.22
C VAL A 9 9.56 -0.19 4.78
N GLU A 10 10.14 -1.37 4.64
CA GLU A 10 10.30 -2.00 3.33
C GLU A 10 8.97 -2.66 2.93
N VAL A 11 8.43 -2.26 1.78
CA VAL A 11 7.18 -2.81 1.22
C VAL A 11 7.49 -3.87 0.17
N PRO A 12 6.54 -4.73 -0.23
CA PRO A 12 6.79 -5.87 -1.13
C PRO A 12 7.47 -5.52 -2.46
N SER A 13 7.32 -4.29 -2.96
CA SER A 13 8.07 -3.81 -4.14
C SER A 13 9.58 -3.59 -3.90
N GLY A 14 10.07 -3.85 -2.68
CA GLY A 14 11.40 -3.52 -2.17
C GLY A 14 11.62 -2.02 -1.92
N SER A 15 10.56 -1.20 -1.99
CA SER A 15 10.67 0.24 -1.70
C SER A 15 10.73 0.48 -0.20
N ARG A 16 11.52 1.48 0.22
CA ARG A 16 11.57 1.93 1.62
C ARG A 16 10.72 3.17 1.78
N VAL A 17 9.56 3.01 2.40
CA VAL A 17 8.55 4.07 2.55
C VAL A 17 8.63 4.65 3.95
N LYS A 18 8.63 5.99 4.06
CA LYS A 18 8.68 6.68 5.35
C LYS A 18 7.38 6.45 6.13
N VAL A 19 7.52 6.13 7.41
CA VAL A 19 6.40 6.09 8.35
C VAL A 19 6.29 7.46 9.01
N ASP A 20 5.07 8.00 9.05
CA ASP A 20 4.75 9.20 9.79
C ASP A 20 4.30 8.82 11.21
N TYR A 21 5.06 9.27 12.21
CA TYR A 21 4.80 9.04 13.63
C TYR A 21 4.29 10.29 14.34
N THR A 22 3.69 11.25 13.60
CA THR A 22 3.11 12.45 14.23
C THR A 22 2.09 12.07 15.31
N ASN A 23 1.35 10.98 15.09
CA ASN A 23 0.60 10.28 16.12
C ASN A 23 1.22 8.90 16.39
N PRO A 24 1.92 8.70 17.53
CA PRO A 24 2.59 7.44 17.83
C PRO A 24 1.63 6.27 18.07
N ASP A 25 0.40 6.52 18.49
CA ASP A 25 -0.64 5.49 18.69
C ASP A 25 -1.27 5.03 17.35
N GLN A 26 -1.02 5.77 16.27
CA GLN A 26 -1.51 5.44 14.93
C GLN A 26 -0.49 5.90 13.86
N PRO A 27 0.64 5.17 13.72
CA PRO A 27 1.64 5.48 12.70
C PRO A 27 1.06 5.31 11.30
N VAL A 28 1.37 6.25 10.41
CA VAL A 28 0.81 6.30 9.06
C VAL A 28 1.85 5.90 8.02
N LEU A 29 1.48 4.98 7.12
CA LEU A 29 2.27 4.61 5.96
C LEU A 29 1.59 5.11 4.68
N ALA A 30 2.13 6.17 4.10
CA ALA A 30 1.66 6.71 2.82
C ALA A 30 2.36 5.99 1.66
N VAL A 31 1.66 5.06 1.00
CA VAL A 31 2.23 4.14 0.03
C VAL A 31 1.38 4.01 -1.23
N LYS A 32 2.04 3.89 -2.39
CA LYS A 32 1.34 3.62 -3.65
C LYS A 32 0.73 2.21 -3.61
N VAL A 33 -0.53 2.09 -4.02
CA VAL A 33 -1.27 0.83 -3.87
C VAL A 33 -0.58 -0.36 -4.56
N GLN A 34 0.05 -0.13 -5.73
CA GLN A 34 0.77 -1.19 -6.45
C GLN A 34 2.04 -1.70 -5.76
N GLU A 35 2.56 -0.94 -4.79
CA GLU A 35 3.77 -1.32 -4.06
C GLU A 35 3.50 -2.25 -2.88
N ILE A 36 2.22 -2.43 -2.53
CA ILE A 36 1.75 -3.33 -1.47
C ILE A 36 0.89 -4.48 -1.99
N PHE A 37 0.81 -4.69 -3.30
CA PHE A 37 0.23 -5.93 -3.83
C PHE A 37 0.98 -7.14 -3.27
N GLY A 38 0.26 -8.22 -2.98
CA GLY A 38 0.76 -9.38 -2.27
C GLY A 38 0.69 -9.27 -0.74
N TRP A 39 0.39 -8.10 -0.16
CA TRP A 39 0.07 -8.03 1.28
C TRP A 39 -1.37 -8.42 1.53
N ASN A 40 -1.59 -9.35 2.45
CA ASN A 40 -2.93 -9.82 2.82
C ASN A 40 -3.49 -9.10 4.05
N GLN A 41 -2.62 -8.61 4.94
CA GLN A 41 -2.98 -7.98 6.20
C GLN A 41 -2.21 -6.68 6.42
N THR A 42 -2.73 -5.81 7.27
CA THR A 42 -2.04 -4.59 7.66
C THR A 42 -0.80 -4.94 8.48
N PRO A 43 0.40 -4.42 8.11
CA PRO A 43 1.59 -4.61 8.93
C PRO A 43 1.44 -3.93 10.29
N THR A 44 2.07 -4.52 11.31
CA THR A 44 2.13 -4.00 12.68
C THR A 44 3.57 -3.61 13.00
N LEU A 45 3.77 -2.50 13.70
CA LEU A 45 5.06 -1.95 14.06
C LEU A 45 5.14 -1.71 15.57
N ALA A 46 6.09 -2.36 16.24
CA ALA A 46 6.18 -2.43 17.71
C ALA A 46 4.83 -2.67 18.42
N GLY A 47 4.00 -3.55 17.85
CA GLY A 47 2.68 -3.88 18.42
C GLY A 47 1.55 -2.92 18.04
N VAL A 48 1.83 -1.86 17.27
CA VAL A 48 0.83 -0.90 16.79
C VAL A 48 0.55 -1.12 15.29
N GLY A 49 -0.73 -1.29 14.92
CA GLY A 49 -1.12 -1.45 13.52
C GLY A 49 -0.91 -0.15 12.72
N LEU A 50 -0.39 -0.25 11.49
CA LEU A 50 -0.22 0.93 10.64
C LEU A 50 -1.57 1.42 10.07
N LEU A 51 -1.76 2.73 10.01
CA LEU A 51 -2.77 3.34 9.16
C LEU A 51 -2.20 3.49 7.75
N LEU A 52 -2.79 2.81 6.78
CA LEU A 52 -2.33 2.86 5.39
C LEU A 52 -3.04 4.00 4.65
N HIS A 53 -2.27 4.99 4.20
CA HIS A 53 -2.72 5.98 3.24
C HIS A 53 -2.37 5.47 1.84
N LEU A 54 -3.34 4.85 1.18
CA LEU A 54 -3.17 4.28 -0.14
C LEU A 54 -3.18 5.38 -1.20
N LEU A 55 -2.12 5.42 -2.00
CA LEU A 55 -1.88 6.47 -2.98
C LEU A 55 -2.01 5.93 -4.42
N SER A 56 -2.47 6.80 -5.30
CA SER A 56 -2.39 6.60 -6.75
C SER A 56 -0.94 6.71 -7.25
N PRO A 57 -0.65 6.34 -8.52
CA PRO A 57 0.66 6.55 -9.13
C PRO A 57 1.14 8.01 -9.07
N ALA A 58 0.21 8.97 -9.09
CA ALA A 58 0.49 10.40 -8.99
C ALA A 58 0.55 10.91 -7.53
N GLN A 59 0.69 10.02 -6.55
CA GLN A 59 0.80 10.35 -5.12
C GLN A 59 -0.43 11.06 -4.52
N ARG A 60 -1.62 10.82 -5.11
CA ARG A 60 -2.88 11.32 -4.55
C ARG A 60 -3.52 10.25 -3.67
N PRO A 61 -4.04 10.58 -2.48
CA PRO A 61 -4.80 9.64 -1.66
C PRO A 61 -6.00 9.09 -2.41
N VAL A 62 -6.19 7.77 -2.36
CA VAL A 62 -7.35 7.07 -2.95
C VAL A 62 -8.15 6.28 -1.92
N ALA A 63 -7.52 5.87 -0.83
CA ALA A 63 -8.16 5.25 0.32
C ALA A 63 -7.29 5.40 1.57
N VAL A 64 -7.93 5.32 2.72
CA VAL A 64 -7.28 5.23 4.03
C VAL A 64 -7.85 4.00 4.72
N THR A 65 -6.99 3.09 5.20
CA THR A 65 -7.43 1.88 5.89
C THR A 65 -6.46 1.46 6.99
N ALA A 66 -7.00 1.03 8.13
CA ALA A 66 -6.25 0.32 9.17
C ALA A 66 -6.41 -1.21 9.05
N ASP A 67 -7.36 -1.68 8.23
CA ASP A 67 -7.56 -3.10 7.94
C ASP A 67 -7.46 -3.37 6.44
N LEU A 68 -6.27 -3.78 6.01
CA LEU A 68 -5.96 -4.03 4.61
C LEU A 68 -6.73 -5.24 4.08
N ALA A 69 -7.00 -6.24 4.93
CA ALA A 69 -7.72 -7.44 4.55
C ALA A 69 -9.17 -7.14 4.14
N SER A 70 -9.91 -6.37 4.94
CA SER A 70 -11.26 -5.93 4.57
C SER A 70 -11.25 -4.96 3.40
N PHE A 71 -10.23 -4.09 3.30
CA PHE A 71 -10.11 -3.17 2.17
C PHE A 71 -9.99 -3.93 0.84
N TRP A 72 -9.17 -4.97 0.75
CA TRP A 72 -9.05 -5.77 -0.47
C TRP A 72 -10.36 -6.45 -0.87
N GLN A 73 -11.11 -6.94 0.11
CA GLN A 73 -12.37 -7.64 -0.13
C GLN A 73 -13.52 -6.71 -0.54
N THR A 74 -13.57 -5.50 0.02
CA THR A 74 -14.77 -4.63 -0.08
C THR A 74 -14.49 -3.29 -0.76
N GLY A 75 -13.36 -2.66 -0.51
CA GLY A 75 -13.03 -1.31 -0.99
C GLY A 75 -12.27 -1.28 -2.31
N TRP A 76 -11.46 -2.31 -2.58
CA TRP A 76 -10.55 -2.33 -3.73
C TRP A 76 -11.26 -2.24 -5.07
N SER A 77 -12.39 -2.93 -5.24
CA SER A 77 -13.13 -2.97 -6.51
C SER A 77 -13.51 -1.56 -7.00
N GLN A 78 -13.93 -0.68 -6.09
CA GLN A 78 -14.29 0.71 -6.40
C GLN A 78 -13.05 1.56 -6.73
N VAL A 79 -12.00 1.43 -5.92
CA VAL A 79 -10.73 2.16 -6.13
C VAL A 79 -10.07 1.74 -7.44
N ARG A 80 -10.07 0.44 -7.74
CA ARG A 80 -9.59 -0.15 -8.99
C ARG A 80 -10.30 0.43 -10.20
N ALA A 81 -11.63 0.58 -10.15
CA ALA A 81 -12.40 1.14 -11.27
C ALA A 81 -11.96 2.58 -11.61
N ASP A 82 -11.79 3.43 -10.60
CA ASP A 82 -11.27 4.80 -10.77
C ASP A 82 -9.84 4.82 -11.31
N LEU A 83 -8.95 4.03 -10.68
CA LEU A 83 -7.53 3.97 -11.02
C LEU A 83 -7.32 3.46 -12.45
N ARG A 84 -8.07 2.43 -12.88
CA ARG A 84 -7.95 1.88 -14.23
C ARG A 84 -8.35 2.89 -15.30
N GLY A 85 -9.36 3.73 -15.04
CA GLY A 85 -9.75 4.80 -15.95
C GLY A 85 -8.70 5.91 -16.04
N ARG A 86 -8.17 6.36 -14.90
CA ARG A 86 -7.21 7.48 -14.84
C ARG A 86 -5.77 7.10 -15.20
N TYR A 87 -5.39 5.85 -14.96
CA TYR A 87 -4.01 5.36 -15.09
C TYR A 87 -3.95 4.03 -15.88
N PRO A 88 -4.31 4.02 -17.17
CA PRO A 88 -4.44 2.79 -17.96
C PRO A 88 -3.11 2.05 -18.23
N LYS A 89 -1.96 2.72 -18.02
CA LYS A 89 -0.63 2.11 -18.21
C LYS A 89 -0.14 1.29 -17.00
N HIS A 90 -0.87 1.32 -15.88
CA HIS A 90 -0.52 0.60 -14.64
C HIS A 90 -1.30 -0.71 -14.52
N ALA A 91 -0.76 -1.66 -13.77
CA ALA A 91 -1.44 -2.93 -13.50
C ALA A 91 -2.42 -2.78 -12.35
N TRP A 92 -3.68 -3.14 -12.59
CA TRP A 92 -4.76 -3.07 -11.60
C TRP A 92 -5.45 -4.44 -11.49
N PRO A 93 -4.84 -5.38 -10.75
CA PRO A 93 -5.31 -6.76 -10.68
C PRO A 93 -6.68 -6.85 -10.00
N GLU A 94 -7.45 -7.86 -10.37
CA GLU A 94 -8.72 -8.17 -9.73
C GLU A 94 -8.51 -8.64 -8.31
N ASP A 95 -7.53 -9.52 -8.14
CA ASP A 95 -7.03 -9.94 -6.83
C ASP A 95 -5.65 -9.31 -6.58
N PRO A 96 -5.55 -8.28 -5.72
CA PRO A 96 -4.29 -7.62 -5.40
C PRO A 96 -3.41 -8.44 -4.46
N THR A 97 -3.92 -9.52 -3.85
CA THR A 97 -3.15 -10.35 -2.90
C THR A 97 -2.33 -11.44 -3.58
N THR A 98 -2.59 -11.73 -4.85
CA THR A 98 -1.90 -12.80 -5.61
C THR A 98 -0.89 -12.27 -6.64
N VAL A 99 -0.75 -10.96 -6.76
CA VAL A 99 0.14 -10.33 -7.74
C VAL A 99 1.36 -9.73 -7.06
N ALA A 100 2.53 -9.90 -7.68
CA ALA A 100 3.76 -9.27 -7.21
C ALA A 100 3.65 -7.74 -7.23
N ALA A 101 3.98 -7.12 -6.09
CA ALA A 101 4.14 -5.67 -6.03
C ALA A 101 5.24 -5.20 -6.98
N HIS A 102 5.02 -4.03 -7.56
CA HIS A 102 5.93 -3.47 -8.53
C HIS A 102 5.91 -1.95 -8.47
N ARG A 103 7.01 -1.34 -8.90
CA ARG A 103 7.12 0.11 -9.03
C ARG A 103 6.72 0.52 -10.43
N GLY A 104 5.97 1.61 -10.56
CA GLY A 104 5.65 2.17 -11.87
C GLY A 104 4.60 1.36 -12.64
N THR A 105 4.79 1.21 -13.95
CA THR A 105 3.77 0.71 -14.90
C THR A 105 3.72 -0.82 -14.97
N HIS A 106 2.72 -1.36 -15.68
CA HIS A 106 2.51 -2.81 -15.84
C HIS A 106 3.73 -3.55 -16.39
N ARG A 107 4.62 -2.89 -17.14
CA ARG A 107 5.88 -3.49 -17.64
C ARG A 107 6.77 -4.02 -16.51
N ASN A 108 6.65 -3.46 -15.32
CA ASN A 108 7.41 -3.88 -14.14
C ASN A 108 6.70 -4.97 -13.33
N ALA A 109 5.42 -5.26 -13.61
CA ALA A 109 4.65 -6.31 -12.94
C ALA A 109 4.94 -7.71 -13.48
N GLN A 110 5.60 -7.81 -14.64
CA GLN A 110 5.92 -9.06 -15.35
C GLN A 110 7.40 -9.44 -15.24
N ARG A 111 8.14 -8.79 -14.35
CA ARG A 111 9.57 -9.02 -14.12
C ARG A 111 9.81 -9.86 -12.89
#